data_AF-A7SL03-F1
#
_entry.id   AF-A7SL03-F1
#
_cell.length_a   1.000
_cell.length_b   1.000
_cell.length_c   1.000
_cell.angle_alpha   90.00
_cell.angle_beta   90.00
_cell.angle_gamma   90.00
#
_symmetry.space_group_name_H-M   'P 1'
#
loop_
_entity.id
_entity.type
_entity.pdbx_description
1 polymer ?
#
loop_
_entity_poly.entity_id
_entity_poly.type
_entity_poly.pdbx_seq_one_letter_code
_entity_poly.pdbx_strand_id
1 'polypeptide(L)'
;MQWYLVSGICVALVAILAGSRNVKAVRRGFIPPYFPQMPQMPYQWPQPMQPQMMMQQQPPQPAKLENTATQRSPILPGTPMWKRMKYIERYNAMQRSRDSGIYSEPTGKGSPSAFEKRVKGYINLHRLLHKTGTLELDHKMSLQSAKYAREIAKSMRVEHSTKKSRHDQSESIAIGCKVSGPGLTGFEAVKYWYQTVCHNNWVSPGLNDKSRPFTNMIWKSSKRLGIGRASFKTKGGYNCTVMVARYSPEGSRGGSNKYSDNVNQGHYVPTSCQYTNSNDKPDFIQPSLKCSKTSKDFHGQMVEEDSSCTISELFATFGASKRKGKLAFRVVL
;
A
#
# COMPACT_ATOMS: atom_id res chain seq x y z
N MET A 1 -36.86 -57.79 12.40
CA MET A 1 -35.99 -57.14 11.40
C MET A 1 -35.10 -56.17 12.17
N GLN A 2 -33.92 -56.49 12.72
CA GLN A 2 -32.72 -57.09 12.11
C GLN A 2 -32.33 -56.32 10.83
N TRP A 3 -31.18 -55.66 10.64
CA TRP A 3 -29.86 -55.68 11.31
C TRP A 3 -29.14 -54.33 11.14
N TYR A 4 -28.26 -54.00 12.09
CA TYR A 4 -27.21 -52.98 11.96
C TYR A 4 -25.98 -53.54 11.22
N LEU A 5 -25.25 -52.61 10.60
CA LEU A 5 -24.08 -52.75 9.72
C LEU A 5 -23.03 -53.80 10.11
N VAL A 6 -22.58 -54.52 9.09
CA VAL A 6 -21.46 -55.47 9.10
C VAL A 6 -20.30 -54.93 8.25
N SER A 7 -19.15 -54.78 8.91
CA SER A 7 -17.75 -55.09 8.55
C SER A 7 -17.01 -54.51 7.32
N GLY A 8 -15.70 -54.35 7.55
CA GLY A 8 -14.61 -54.07 6.60
C GLY A 8 -13.89 -52.78 7.00
N ILE A 9 -12.69 -52.76 7.59
CA ILE A 9 -11.45 -53.48 7.26
C ILE A 9 -10.51 -53.47 8.50
N CYS A 10 -9.77 -54.57 8.68
CA CYS A 10 -8.69 -54.77 9.65
C CYS A 10 -7.53 -53.78 9.48
N VAL A 11 -6.95 -53.26 10.57
CA VAL A 11 -5.50 -53.32 10.84
C VAL A 11 -5.28 -53.41 12.35
N ALA A 12 -4.35 -54.28 12.73
CA ALA A 12 -4.05 -54.79 14.05
C ALA A 12 -3.50 -53.76 15.06
N LEU A 13 -3.82 -54.04 16.32
CA LEU A 13 -3.18 -53.56 17.54
C LEU A 13 -1.68 -53.84 17.56
N VAL A 14 -0.90 -52.89 18.09
CA VAL A 14 0.00 -53.13 19.23
C VAL A 14 0.01 -51.87 20.12
N ALA A 15 -0.56 -52.01 21.32
CA ALA A 15 -0.32 -51.12 22.46
C ALA A 15 0.97 -51.57 23.18
N ILE A 16 1.66 -50.65 23.86
CA ILE A 16 2.29 -50.87 25.19
C ILE A 16 2.70 -49.51 25.79
N LEU A 17 1.93 -49.14 26.81
CA LEU A 17 2.26 -48.60 28.14
C LEU A 17 3.36 -47.55 28.33
N ALA A 18 2.91 -46.45 28.95
CA ALA A 18 3.70 -45.53 29.75
C ALA A 18 4.29 -46.23 30.99
N GLY A 19 5.55 -45.92 31.29
CA GLY A 19 6.22 -46.34 32.51
C GLY A 19 7.35 -45.37 32.85
N SER A 20 7.13 -44.57 33.89
CA SER A 20 8.07 -43.66 34.53
C SER A 20 9.40 -44.35 34.92
N ARG A 21 10.54 -43.66 34.79
CA ARG A 21 11.56 -43.53 35.86
C ARG A 21 12.77 -42.67 35.48
N ASN A 22 13.25 -42.01 36.52
CA ASN A 22 14.39 -41.11 36.65
C ASN A 22 15.71 -41.51 35.96
N VAL A 23 16.31 -40.48 35.35
CA VAL A 23 17.73 -40.05 35.43
C VAL A 23 18.78 -41.08 35.86
N LYS A 24 19.72 -41.39 34.97
CA LYS A 24 21.18 -41.41 35.22
C LYS A 24 21.96 -41.43 33.92
N ALA A 25 22.98 -40.57 33.85
CA ALA A 25 23.87 -40.40 32.72
C ALA A 25 24.86 -41.57 32.55
N VAL A 26 25.13 -41.97 31.31
CA VAL A 26 26.33 -42.75 30.93
C VAL A 26 26.84 -42.24 29.57
N ARG A 27 28.16 -42.01 29.50
CA ARG A 27 28.94 -41.52 28.36
C ARG A 27 29.11 -42.57 27.24
N ARG A 28 29.30 -42.06 26.02
CA ARG A 28 30.03 -42.55 24.82
C ARG A 28 29.12 -42.34 23.61
N GLY A 29 29.51 -41.78 22.47
CA GLY A 29 30.75 -41.25 21.94
C GLY A 29 30.39 -40.87 20.50
N PHE A 30 30.72 -39.67 20.04
CA PHE A 30 30.51 -39.29 18.66
C PHE A 30 31.75 -38.55 18.18
N ILE A 31 32.39 -39.11 17.16
CA ILE A 31 33.56 -38.57 16.47
C ILE A 31 33.03 -37.68 15.34
N PRO A 32 33.30 -36.36 15.32
CA PRO A 32 33.10 -35.55 14.13
C PRO A 32 34.36 -35.57 13.24
N PRO A 33 34.22 -35.52 11.90
CA PRO A 33 35.34 -35.61 10.98
C PRO A 33 36.12 -34.28 10.86
N TYR A 34 37.39 -34.48 10.51
CA TYR A 34 38.47 -33.53 10.17
C TYR A 34 38.05 -32.14 9.65
N PHE A 35 38.59 -31.10 10.28
CA PHE A 35 38.76 -29.76 9.71
C PHE A 35 40.27 -29.50 9.48
N PRO A 36 40.72 -29.14 8.26
CA PRO A 36 42.12 -28.81 8.01
C PRO A 36 42.52 -27.48 8.68
N GLN A 37 43.67 -27.48 9.35
CA GLN A 37 44.27 -26.33 10.03
C GLN A 37 44.73 -25.27 9.03
N MET A 38 44.35 -24.01 9.28
CA MET A 38 44.97 -22.85 8.62
C MET A 38 46.23 -22.39 9.40
N PRO A 39 47.30 -21.97 8.70
CA PRO A 39 48.56 -21.59 9.32
C PRO A 39 48.45 -20.30 10.13
N GLN A 40 49.11 -20.29 11.30
CA GLN A 40 49.21 -19.20 12.24
C GLN A 40 50.18 -18.13 11.70
N MET A 41 49.71 -16.89 11.54
CA MET A 41 50.56 -15.72 11.29
C MET A 41 50.77 -14.96 12.62
N PRO A 42 52.01 -14.64 13.02
CA PRO A 42 52.26 -13.95 14.28
C PRO A 42 51.98 -12.45 14.16
N TYR A 43 50.92 -11.97 14.79
CA TYR A 43 50.69 -10.54 15.03
C TYR A 43 51.17 -10.19 16.45
N GLN A 44 52.26 -9.43 16.55
CA GLN A 44 52.68 -8.76 17.79
C GLN A 44 51.91 -7.45 17.95
N TRP A 45 51.28 -7.26 19.11
CA TRP A 45 50.69 -5.99 19.53
C TRP A 45 51.77 -5.05 20.09
N PRO A 46 51.85 -3.77 19.70
CA PRO A 46 52.74 -2.82 20.36
C PRO A 46 52.21 -2.44 21.76
N GLN A 47 53.12 -2.35 22.72
CA GLN A 47 52.89 -1.92 24.10
C GLN A 47 52.48 -0.42 24.19
N PRO A 48 51.73 -0.01 25.22
CA PRO A 48 51.33 1.39 25.42
C PRO A 48 52.49 2.25 25.95
N MET A 49 52.76 3.39 25.32
CA MET A 49 53.73 4.37 25.83
C MET A 49 53.14 5.20 26.98
N GLN A 50 53.93 5.40 28.03
CA GLN A 50 53.62 6.25 29.18
C GLN A 50 53.75 7.76 28.86
N PRO A 51 53.02 8.64 29.56
CA PRO A 51 53.01 10.06 29.29
C PRO A 51 54.03 10.81 30.16
N GLN A 52 54.93 11.61 29.56
CA GLN A 52 55.32 12.93 30.09
C GLN A 52 56.39 13.66 29.25
N MET A 53 56.17 14.99 29.15
CA MET A 53 57.15 16.09 28.98
C MET A 53 57.54 16.58 27.57
N MET A 54 56.63 17.43 27.04
CA MET A 54 56.82 18.81 26.52
C MET A 54 58.15 19.23 25.86
N MET A 55 58.08 19.73 24.61
CA MET A 55 58.17 21.18 24.32
C MET A 55 57.85 21.52 22.85
N GLN A 56 57.01 22.54 22.70
CA GLN A 56 56.94 23.56 21.63
C GLN A 56 57.24 23.15 20.17
N GLN A 57 56.17 23.06 19.38
CA GLN A 57 55.99 23.77 18.11
C GLN A 57 54.51 23.66 17.70
N GLN A 58 53.84 24.80 17.47
CA GLN A 58 52.47 24.80 16.94
C GLN A 58 52.49 24.29 15.49
N PRO A 59 51.70 23.26 15.13
CA PRO A 59 51.46 22.96 13.73
C PRO A 59 50.55 24.04 13.11
N PRO A 60 50.75 24.39 11.82
CA PRO A 60 50.03 25.46 11.17
C PRO A 60 48.53 25.14 11.11
N GLN A 61 47.69 26.18 11.21
CA GLN A 61 46.24 26.04 11.09
C GLN A 61 45.87 25.36 9.76
N PRO A 62 44.91 24.42 9.74
CA PRO A 62 44.44 23.87 8.48
C PRO A 62 43.82 25.00 7.64
N ALA A 63 44.35 25.16 6.42
CA ALA A 63 43.76 26.03 5.43
C ALA A 63 42.26 25.71 5.29
N LYS A 64 41.43 26.75 5.26
CA LYS A 64 39.99 26.63 5.02
C LYS A 64 39.77 25.80 3.77
N LEU A 65 39.17 24.62 3.92
CA LEU A 65 38.64 23.88 2.78
C LEU A 65 37.50 24.72 2.21
N GLU A 66 37.76 25.43 1.12
CA GLU A 66 36.72 26.04 0.31
C GLU A 66 35.75 24.94 -0.14
N ASN A 67 34.45 25.24 -0.02
CA ASN A 67 33.37 24.39 -0.50
C ASN A 67 33.50 24.18 -2.02
N THR A 68 34.21 23.14 -2.45
CA THR A 68 34.03 22.60 -3.80
C THR A 68 32.65 21.96 -3.86
N ALA A 69 31.66 22.75 -4.26
CA ALA A 69 30.37 22.27 -4.70
C ALA A 69 30.62 21.19 -5.76
N THR A 70 30.30 19.94 -5.44
CA THR A 70 30.38 18.83 -6.39
C THR A 70 29.52 19.21 -7.59
N GLN A 71 30.16 19.54 -8.71
CA GLN A 71 29.50 20.02 -9.93
C GLN A 71 28.72 18.83 -10.52
N ARG A 72 27.46 18.67 -10.09
CA ARG A 72 26.58 17.60 -10.59
C ARG A 72 26.35 17.84 -12.07
N SER A 73 26.59 16.82 -12.90
CA SER A 73 26.36 16.88 -14.34
C SER A 73 24.94 17.39 -14.65
N PRO A 74 24.78 18.25 -15.67
CA PRO A 74 23.48 18.81 -16.00
C PRO A 74 22.48 17.71 -16.41
N ILE A 75 21.26 17.81 -15.86
CA ILE A 75 20.19 16.85 -16.10
C ILE A 75 19.57 17.11 -17.48
N LEU A 76 19.81 16.22 -18.45
CA LEU A 76 19.34 16.38 -19.83
C LEU A 76 17.80 16.36 -19.94
N PRO A 77 17.18 17.29 -20.70
CA PRO A 77 15.74 17.30 -20.96
C PRO A 77 15.17 15.96 -21.46
N GLY A 78 13.97 15.61 -21.02
CA GLY A 78 13.25 14.40 -21.47
C GLY A 78 13.67 13.08 -20.79
N THR A 79 14.84 13.04 -20.14
CA THR A 79 15.31 11.87 -19.38
C THR A 79 14.38 11.53 -18.19
N PRO A 80 14.39 10.28 -17.69
CA PRO A 80 13.64 9.92 -16.48
C PRO A 80 13.99 10.81 -15.28
N MET A 81 15.27 11.17 -15.14
CA MET A 81 15.75 12.04 -14.07
C MET A 81 15.25 13.49 -14.23
N TRP A 82 15.21 14.02 -15.46
CA TRP A 82 14.60 15.32 -15.76
C TRP A 82 13.10 15.34 -15.50
N LYS A 83 12.38 14.29 -15.93
CA LYS A 83 10.94 14.14 -15.67
C LYS A 83 10.66 14.11 -14.16
N ARG A 84 11.51 13.41 -13.39
CA ARG A 84 11.46 13.39 -11.92
C ARG A 84 11.77 14.77 -11.32
N MET A 85 12.78 15.48 -11.80
CA MET A 85 13.12 16.83 -11.35
C MET A 85 11.98 17.83 -11.63
N LYS A 86 11.45 17.86 -12.86
CA LYS A 86 10.32 18.74 -13.22
C LYS A 86 9.06 18.44 -12.42
N TYR A 87 8.84 17.16 -12.11
CA TYR A 87 7.77 16.77 -11.20
C TYR A 87 7.99 17.35 -9.79
N ILE A 88 9.20 17.25 -9.23
CA ILE A 88 9.55 17.79 -7.91
C ILE A 88 9.47 19.31 -7.88
N GLU A 89 9.93 20.01 -8.93
CA GLU A 89 9.81 21.47 -9.06
C GLU A 89 8.35 21.93 -9.03
N ARG A 90 7.50 21.31 -9.87
CA ARG A 90 6.06 21.61 -9.89
C ARG A 90 5.41 21.33 -8.54
N TYR A 91 5.80 20.23 -7.89
CA TYR A 91 5.34 19.89 -6.56
C TYR A 91 5.77 20.96 -5.54
N ASN A 92 7.03 21.38 -5.53
CA ASN A 92 7.52 22.39 -4.59
C ASN A 92 6.90 23.77 -4.83
N ALA A 93 6.73 24.19 -6.08
CA ALA A 93 6.03 25.43 -6.44
C ALA A 93 4.56 25.41 -5.97
N MET A 94 3.89 24.26 -6.15
CA MET A 94 2.54 24.01 -5.65
C MET A 94 2.44 24.03 -4.12
N GLN A 95 3.49 23.61 -3.40
CA GLN A 95 3.54 23.70 -1.93
C GLN A 95 3.70 25.14 -1.43
N ARG A 96 4.39 26.01 -2.18
CA ARG A 96 4.65 27.40 -1.78
C ARG A 96 3.43 28.33 -1.91
N SER A 97 2.39 27.94 -2.65
CA SER A 97 1.36 28.89 -3.11
C SER A 97 0.03 28.88 -2.34
N ARG A 98 -0.13 28.26 -1.15
CA ARG A 98 -1.50 28.10 -0.58
C ARG A 98 -1.67 28.19 0.93
N ASP A 99 -2.69 28.98 1.27
CA ASP A 99 -3.34 29.37 2.52
C ASP A 99 -3.96 28.23 3.36
N SER A 100 -3.40 27.02 3.31
CA SER A 100 -3.81 25.86 4.15
C SER A 100 -2.92 24.63 4.01
N GLY A 101 -1.86 24.65 3.18
CA GLY A 101 -0.99 23.50 2.96
C GLY A 101 -1.63 22.29 2.25
N ILE A 102 -2.90 22.38 1.82
CA ILE A 102 -3.64 21.34 1.09
C ILE A 102 -3.82 21.77 -0.37
N TYR A 103 -3.24 21.00 -1.28
CA TYR A 103 -3.48 21.10 -2.73
C TYR A 103 -4.56 20.11 -3.15
N SER A 104 -5.50 20.51 -4.02
CA SER A 104 -6.48 19.59 -4.61
C SER A 104 -6.56 19.79 -6.12
N GLU A 105 -7.00 18.77 -6.86
CA GLU A 105 -7.19 18.79 -8.31
C GLU A 105 -8.31 17.81 -8.73
N PRO A 106 -9.20 18.20 -9.68
CA PRO A 106 -9.30 19.53 -10.32
C PRO A 106 -9.76 20.65 -9.37
N THR A 107 -9.53 21.91 -9.77
CA THR A 107 -9.84 23.11 -8.94
C THR A 107 -10.85 24.09 -9.57
N GLY A 108 -11.22 23.95 -10.84
CA GLY A 108 -12.06 24.92 -11.55
C GLY A 108 -12.96 24.25 -12.58
N LYS A 109 -13.97 24.99 -13.08
CA LYS A 109 -15.02 24.49 -14.00
C LYS A 109 -14.57 24.31 -15.46
N GLY A 110 -13.27 24.14 -15.70
CA GLY A 110 -12.69 24.07 -17.04
C GLY A 110 -12.87 22.69 -17.69
N SER A 111 -12.12 22.43 -18.76
CA SER A 111 -12.03 21.07 -19.31
C SER A 111 -11.25 20.14 -18.36
N PRO A 112 -11.46 18.81 -18.43
CA PRO A 112 -10.70 17.85 -17.63
C PRO A 112 -9.18 18.04 -17.72
N SER A 113 -8.54 18.07 -16.56
CA SER A 113 -7.09 18.20 -16.40
C SER A 113 -6.32 17.03 -17.01
N ALA A 114 -5.01 17.24 -17.25
CA ALA A 114 -4.12 16.17 -17.68
C ALA A 114 -4.02 15.03 -16.64
N PHE A 115 -4.21 15.35 -15.35
CA PHE A 115 -4.32 14.37 -14.28
C PHE A 115 -5.56 13.48 -14.47
N GLU A 116 -6.75 14.07 -14.61
CA GLU A 116 -8.00 13.34 -14.82
C GLU A 116 -7.91 12.41 -16.04
N LYS A 117 -7.45 12.95 -17.19
CA LYS A 117 -7.31 12.18 -18.44
C LYS A 117 -6.37 10.98 -18.29
N ARG A 118 -5.28 11.14 -17.54
CA ARG A 118 -4.29 10.09 -17.31
C ARG A 118 -4.84 8.97 -16.42
N VAL A 119 -5.53 9.33 -15.33
CA VAL A 119 -6.14 8.34 -14.43
C VAL A 119 -7.29 7.60 -15.12
N LYS A 120 -8.13 8.30 -15.90
CA LYS A 120 -9.12 7.68 -16.80
C LYS A 120 -8.46 6.63 -17.69
N GLY A 121 -7.34 6.98 -18.33
CA GLY A 121 -6.56 6.07 -19.17
C GLY A 121 -6.17 4.78 -18.45
N TYR A 122 -5.60 4.88 -17.25
CA TYR A 122 -5.23 3.70 -16.45
C TYR A 122 -6.42 2.81 -16.10
N ILE A 123 -7.55 3.40 -15.70
CA ILE A 123 -8.77 2.63 -15.40
C ILE A 123 -9.28 1.94 -16.66
N ASN A 124 -9.35 2.65 -17.79
CA ASN A 124 -9.84 2.10 -19.05
C ASN A 124 -8.94 0.98 -19.61
N LEU A 125 -7.63 1.01 -19.37
CA LEU A 125 -6.74 -0.12 -19.70
C LEU A 125 -7.16 -1.40 -18.98
N HIS A 126 -7.50 -1.32 -17.69
CA HIS A 126 -8.02 -2.47 -16.94
C HIS A 126 -9.41 -2.88 -17.44
N ARG A 127 -10.29 -1.93 -17.78
CA ARG A 127 -11.61 -2.25 -18.36
C ARG A 127 -11.50 -3.04 -19.66
N LEU A 128 -10.57 -2.68 -20.53
CA LEU A 128 -10.30 -3.43 -21.77
C LEU A 128 -9.86 -4.87 -21.48
N LEU A 129 -8.99 -5.09 -20.49
CA LEU A 129 -8.59 -6.44 -20.07
C LEU A 129 -9.78 -7.30 -19.66
N HIS A 130 -10.78 -6.69 -19.02
CA HIS A 130 -12.01 -7.33 -18.58
C HIS A 130 -13.12 -7.29 -19.64
N LYS A 131 -12.82 -6.91 -20.90
CA LYS A 131 -13.78 -6.80 -22.00
C LYS A 131 -14.99 -5.90 -21.66
N THR A 132 -14.75 -4.81 -20.93
CA THR A 132 -15.79 -3.83 -20.59
C THR A 132 -15.52 -2.50 -21.31
N GLY A 133 -16.60 -1.83 -21.75
CA GLY A 133 -16.51 -0.58 -22.50
C GLY A 133 -15.87 0.54 -21.68
N THR A 134 -15.25 1.52 -22.34
CA THR A 134 -14.53 2.62 -21.67
C THR A 134 -15.44 3.55 -20.87
N LEU A 135 -14.90 4.13 -19.80
CA LEU A 135 -15.53 5.23 -19.07
C LEU A 135 -15.15 6.57 -19.69
N GLU A 136 -16.11 7.49 -19.68
CA GLU A 136 -15.90 8.89 -20.03
C GLU A 136 -15.82 9.77 -18.79
N LEU A 137 -14.94 10.77 -18.83
CA LEU A 137 -14.78 11.71 -17.73
C LEU A 137 -16.03 12.60 -17.65
N ASP A 138 -16.58 12.68 -16.44
CA ASP A 138 -17.50 13.73 -16.04
C ASP A 138 -16.72 14.71 -15.16
N HIS A 139 -16.50 15.91 -15.69
CA HIS A 139 -15.71 16.90 -14.99
C HIS A 139 -16.42 17.45 -13.74
N LYS A 140 -17.74 17.54 -13.75
CA LYS A 140 -18.52 17.96 -12.58
C LYS A 140 -18.38 16.93 -11.47
N MET A 141 -18.45 15.64 -11.81
CA MET A 141 -18.21 14.56 -10.86
C MET A 141 -16.77 14.56 -10.35
N SER A 142 -15.79 14.89 -11.20
CA SER A 142 -14.38 15.06 -10.80
C SER A 142 -14.18 16.21 -9.81
N LEU A 143 -14.88 17.34 -9.99
CA LEU A 143 -14.89 18.45 -9.02
C LEU A 143 -15.49 18.03 -7.67
N GLN A 144 -16.57 17.24 -7.68
CA GLN A 144 -17.16 16.69 -6.45
C GLN A 144 -16.19 15.73 -5.75
N SER A 145 -15.53 14.84 -6.50
CA SER A 145 -14.50 13.95 -5.95
C SER A 145 -13.30 14.72 -5.38
N ALA A 146 -12.86 15.81 -6.02
CA ALA A 146 -11.76 16.64 -5.54
C ALA A 146 -12.14 17.42 -4.27
N LYS A 147 -13.38 17.92 -4.22
CA LYS A 147 -13.94 18.54 -3.01
C LYS A 147 -13.95 17.53 -1.85
N TYR A 148 -14.43 16.32 -2.08
CA TYR A 148 -14.48 15.29 -1.05
C TYR A 148 -13.07 14.84 -0.61
N ALA A 149 -12.13 14.67 -1.54
CA ALA A 149 -10.73 14.41 -1.19
C ALA A 149 -10.14 15.52 -0.30
N ARG A 150 -10.48 16.79 -0.56
CA ARG A 150 -10.08 17.93 0.26
C ARG A 150 -10.73 17.90 1.65
N GLU A 151 -11.98 17.44 1.77
CA GLU A 151 -12.66 17.25 3.05
C GLU A 151 -11.96 16.19 3.90
N ILE A 152 -11.61 15.02 3.33
CA ILE A 152 -10.79 14.00 4.01
C ILE A 152 -9.45 14.58 4.47
N ALA A 153 -8.78 15.35 3.60
CA ALA A 153 -7.49 15.98 3.94
C ALA A 153 -7.61 17.03 5.06
N LYS A 154 -8.75 17.69 5.21
CA LYS A 154 -9.01 18.66 6.28
C LYS A 154 -9.41 18.00 7.59
N SER A 155 -10.34 17.04 7.53
CA SER A 155 -10.84 16.32 8.71
C SER A 155 -9.83 15.32 9.25
N MET A 156 -8.84 14.93 8.42
CA MET A 156 -7.88 13.87 8.71
C MET A 156 -8.58 12.54 9.04
N ARG A 157 -9.76 12.31 8.46
CA ARG A 157 -10.60 11.13 8.69
C ARG A 157 -10.97 10.51 7.34
N VAL A 158 -10.57 9.26 7.17
CA VAL A 158 -10.74 8.46 5.96
C VAL A 158 -11.98 7.59 6.15
N GLU A 159 -13.00 7.86 5.34
CA GLU A 159 -14.26 7.13 5.29
C GLU A 159 -14.90 7.35 3.91
N HIS A 160 -15.99 6.65 3.62
CA HIS A 160 -16.81 6.93 2.45
C HIS A 160 -17.68 8.17 2.61
N SER A 161 -17.97 8.84 1.50
CA SER A 161 -18.95 9.91 1.50
C SER A 161 -20.35 9.33 1.71
N THR A 162 -21.23 10.11 2.36
CA THR A 162 -22.62 9.68 2.60
C THR A 162 -23.34 9.41 1.28
N LYS A 163 -24.20 8.40 1.21
CA LYS A 163 -24.95 8.07 -0.02
C LYS A 163 -25.76 9.23 -0.56
N LYS A 164 -26.34 10.04 0.32
CA LYS A 164 -27.07 11.27 -0.03
C LYS A 164 -26.22 12.25 -0.83
N SER A 165 -24.91 12.30 -0.59
CA SER A 165 -23.97 13.21 -1.28
C SER A 165 -23.50 12.71 -2.66
N ARG A 166 -23.81 11.46 -3.02
CA ARG A 166 -23.31 10.78 -4.23
C ARG A 166 -24.38 9.86 -4.85
N HIS A 167 -25.56 10.41 -5.08
CA HIS A 167 -26.69 9.66 -5.66
C HIS A 167 -26.30 8.96 -6.97
N ASP A 168 -26.62 7.66 -7.07
CA ASP A 168 -26.30 6.80 -8.22
C ASP A 168 -24.81 6.81 -8.60
N GLN A 169 -23.94 6.90 -7.58
CA GLN A 169 -22.49 6.84 -7.73
C GLN A 169 -21.85 5.87 -6.74
N SER A 170 -21.10 4.89 -7.27
CA SER A 170 -20.14 4.16 -6.44
C SER A 170 -18.89 5.02 -6.20
N GLU A 171 -18.14 4.71 -5.14
CA GLU A 171 -16.97 5.46 -4.74
C GLU A 171 -15.83 4.50 -4.40
N SER A 172 -14.62 4.83 -4.83
CA SER A 172 -13.39 4.15 -4.44
C SER A 172 -12.39 5.17 -3.94
N ILE A 173 -11.80 4.93 -2.78
CA ILE A 173 -10.86 5.86 -2.14
C ILE A 173 -9.52 5.16 -2.03
N ALA A 174 -8.44 5.89 -2.31
CA ALA A 174 -7.10 5.45 -2.02
C ALA A 174 -6.35 6.58 -1.32
N ILE A 175 -5.65 6.24 -0.26
CA ILE A 175 -4.75 7.17 0.44
C ILE A 175 -3.36 6.57 0.51
N GLY A 176 -2.35 7.42 0.32
CA GLY A 176 -0.97 7.03 0.54
C GLY A 176 -0.14 8.18 1.07
N CYS A 177 0.67 7.88 2.08
CA CYS A 177 1.58 8.81 2.74
C CYS A 177 3.01 8.32 2.59
N LYS A 178 3.95 9.23 2.28
CA LYS A 178 5.39 8.93 2.12
C LYS A 178 6.24 10.00 2.81
N VAL A 179 7.35 9.61 3.45
CA VAL A 179 8.32 10.56 4.04
C VAL A 179 9.02 11.39 2.97
N SER A 180 9.30 10.79 1.81
CA SER A 180 10.05 11.43 0.74
C SER A 180 9.32 11.29 -0.60
N GLY A 181 9.54 12.27 -1.48
CA GLY A 181 8.84 12.35 -2.76
C GLY A 181 7.37 12.75 -2.61
N PRO A 182 6.58 12.70 -3.69
CA PRO A 182 5.16 12.97 -3.61
C PRO A 182 4.42 11.89 -2.82
N GLY A 183 3.20 12.21 -2.37
CA GLY A 183 2.26 11.20 -1.89
C GLY A 183 1.81 10.24 -2.99
N LEU A 184 0.66 9.61 -2.77
CA LEU A 184 0.03 8.69 -3.72
C LEU A 184 -0.12 9.30 -5.13
N THR A 185 0.37 8.59 -6.15
CA THR A 185 0.15 8.94 -7.56
C THR A 185 -1.13 8.31 -8.12
N GLY A 186 -1.63 8.84 -9.25
CA GLY A 186 -2.81 8.28 -9.91
C GLY A 186 -2.62 6.86 -10.43
N PHE A 187 -1.42 6.52 -10.88
CA PHE A 187 -1.10 5.13 -11.26
C PHE A 187 -1.14 4.20 -10.05
N GLU A 188 -0.54 4.60 -8.93
CA GLU A 188 -0.55 3.81 -7.70
C GLU A 188 -1.97 3.60 -7.17
N ALA A 189 -2.82 4.64 -7.16
CA ALA A 189 -4.22 4.52 -6.74
C ALA A 189 -4.98 3.47 -7.57
N VAL A 190 -4.89 3.55 -8.91
CA VAL A 190 -5.54 2.61 -9.82
C VAL A 190 -4.99 1.20 -9.65
N LYS A 191 -3.66 1.06 -9.50
CA LYS A 191 -3.04 -0.23 -9.20
C LYS A 191 -3.60 -0.84 -7.91
N TYR A 192 -3.76 -0.05 -6.85
CA TYR A 192 -4.24 -0.55 -5.56
C TYR A 192 -5.72 -0.93 -5.59
N TRP A 193 -6.57 -0.14 -6.25
CA TRP A 193 -7.95 -0.56 -6.48
C TRP A 193 -8.01 -1.85 -7.31
N TYR A 194 -7.23 -1.95 -8.38
CA TYR A 194 -7.21 -3.14 -9.23
C TYR A 194 -6.73 -4.39 -8.49
N GLN A 195 -5.73 -4.29 -7.62
CA GLN A 195 -5.21 -5.43 -6.83
C GLN A 195 -6.29 -6.11 -5.97
N THR A 196 -7.39 -5.42 -5.65
CA THR A 196 -8.53 -6.05 -4.95
C THR A 196 -9.25 -7.11 -5.79
N VAL A 197 -8.96 -7.22 -7.09
CA VAL A 197 -9.37 -8.33 -7.98
C VAL A 197 -9.05 -9.71 -7.41
N CYS A 198 -8.00 -9.80 -6.61
CA CYS A 198 -7.60 -11.05 -5.99
C CYS A 198 -8.68 -11.64 -5.06
N HIS A 199 -9.51 -10.80 -4.48
CA HIS A 199 -10.62 -11.24 -3.63
C HIS A 199 -11.89 -11.57 -4.41
N ASN A 200 -11.88 -11.42 -5.73
CA ASN A 200 -13.03 -11.77 -6.56
C ASN A 200 -13.10 -13.29 -6.78
N ASN A 201 -14.26 -13.89 -6.52
CA ASN A 201 -14.50 -15.30 -6.80
C ASN A 201 -15.04 -15.44 -8.24
N TRP A 202 -14.24 -16.02 -9.12
CA TRP A 202 -14.63 -16.26 -10.52
C TRP A 202 -15.49 -17.52 -10.70
N VAL A 203 -15.46 -18.45 -9.73
CA VAL A 203 -16.23 -19.70 -9.78
C VAL A 203 -17.66 -19.47 -9.31
N SER A 204 -17.82 -18.71 -8.21
CA SER A 204 -19.11 -18.29 -7.68
C SER A 204 -19.15 -16.76 -7.61
N PRO A 205 -19.41 -16.09 -8.75
CA PRO A 205 -19.41 -14.63 -8.82
C PRO A 205 -20.50 -14.03 -7.94
N GLY A 206 -20.13 -12.98 -7.20
CA GLY A 206 -21.03 -12.31 -6.28
C GLY A 206 -20.39 -11.08 -5.66
N LEU A 207 -21.21 -10.30 -4.97
CA LEU A 207 -20.74 -9.11 -4.25
C LEU A 207 -19.80 -9.54 -3.12
N ASN A 208 -18.61 -8.95 -3.12
CA ASN A 208 -17.63 -9.10 -2.05
C ASN A 208 -16.99 -7.74 -1.79
N ASP A 209 -17.19 -7.20 -0.59
CA ASP A 209 -16.68 -5.89 -0.19
C ASP A 209 -15.16 -5.78 -0.33
N LYS A 210 -14.43 -6.89 -0.14
CA LYS A 210 -12.97 -6.94 -0.34
C LYS A 210 -12.59 -6.67 -1.80
N SER A 211 -13.44 -7.03 -2.77
CA SER A 211 -13.19 -6.82 -4.21
C SER A 211 -13.85 -5.55 -4.76
N ARG A 212 -14.58 -4.80 -3.93
CA ARG A 212 -15.45 -3.70 -4.36
C ARG A 212 -14.72 -2.56 -5.09
N PRO A 213 -13.49 -2.15 -4.71
CA PRO A 213 -12.74 -1.18 -5.50
C PRO A 213 -12.46 -1.65 -6.94
N PHE A 214 -12.12 -2.93 -7.12
CA PHE A 214 -11.93 -3.53 -8.43
C PHE A 214 -13.25 -3.59 -9.23
N THR A 215 -14.34 -4.06 -8.62
CA THR A 215 -15.61 -4.21 -9.33
C THR A 215 -16.18 -2.86 -9.75
N ASN A 216 -16.00 -1.80 -8.93
CA ASN A 216 -16.32 -0.42 -9.31
C ASN A 216 -15.58 0.02 -10.59
N MET A 217 -14.28 -0.28 -10.69
CA MET A 217 -13.49 0.08 -11.87
C MET A 217 -14.02 -0.57 -13.13
N ILE A 218 -14.40 -1.85 -13.08
CA ILE A 218 -14.74 -2.62 -14.28
C ILE A 218 -16.23 -2.78 -14.54
N TRP A 219 -17.10 -2.24 -13.70
CA TRP A 219 -18.55 -2.40 -13.84
C TRP A 219 -19.03 -1.99 -15.24
N LYS A 220 -19.57 -2.94 -16.01
CA LYS A 220 -19.89 -2.75 -17.44
C LYS A 220 -20.94 -1.65 -17.69
N SER A 221 -21.91 -1.53 -16.80
CA SER A 221 -23.02 -0.57 -16.92
C SER A 221 -22.60 0.87 -16.60
N SER A 222 -21.57 1.07 -15.78
CA SER A 222 -21.06 2.41 -15.49
C SER A 222 -20.44 3.03 -16.74
N LYS A 223 -20.77 4.30 -17.02
CA LYS A 223 -20.36 5.05 -18.22
C LYS A 223 -19.57 6.30 -17.90
N ARG A 224 -19.78 6.89 -16.72
CA ARG A 224 -19.17 8.16 -16.30
C ARG A 224 -18.20 7.93 -15.15
N LEU A 225 -17.12 8.72 -15.15
CA LEU A 225 -16.05 8.66 -14.17
C LEU A 225 -15.71 10.07 -13.67
N GLY A 226 -15.63 10.22 -12.36
CA GLY A 226 -15.19 11.43 -11.69
C GLY A 226 -13.95 11.13 -10.85
N ILE A 227 -12.86 11.85 -11.05
CA ILE A 227 -11.60 11.62 -10.31
C ILE A 227 -11.14 12.92 -9.68
N GLY A 228 -10.86 12.88 -8.39
CA GLY A 228 -10.29 14.00 -7.66
C GLY A 228 -9.20 13.56 -6.70
N ARG A 229 -8.29 14.47 -6.39
CA ARG A 229 -7.24 14.24 -5.39
C ARG A 229 -7.04 15.44 -4.48
N ALA A 230 -6.52 15.17 -3.29
CA ALA A 230 -5.98 16.17 -2.39
C ALA A 230 -4.64 15.72 -1.80
N SER A 231 -3.62 16.55 -1.91
CA SER A 231 -2.27 16.34 -1.38
C SER A 231 -2.00 17.31 -0.22
N PHE A 232 -1.43 16.81 0.87
CA PHE A 232 -1.18 17.58 2.08
C PHE A 232 0.04 17.04 2.84
N LYS A 233 0.58 17.83 3.76
CA LYS A 233 1.65 17.40 4.67
C LYS A 233 1.12 17.15 6.06
N THR A 234 1.54 16.06 6.68
CA THR A 234 1.23 15.77 8.08
C THR A 234 2.20 16.48 9.01
N LYS A 235 1.83 16.66 10.28
CA LYS A 235 2.75 17.19 11.32
C LYS A 235 4.04 16.37 11.44
N GLY A 236 3.97 15.07 11.18
CA GLY A 236 5.15 14.17 11.14
C GLY A 236 6.06 14.33 9.91
N GLY A 237 5.72 15.25 9.00
CA GLY A 237 6.47 15.53 7.77
C GLY A 237 6.36 14.41 6.74
N TYR A 238 5.19 13.80 6.61
CA TYR A 238 4.84 12.91 5.49
C TYR A 238 4.03 13.67 4.46
N ASN A 239 4.33 13.42 3.19
CA ASN A 239 3.54 13.88 2.06
C ASN A 239 2.45 12.85 1.81
N CYS A 240 1.20 13.22 2.08
CA CYS A 240 0.02 12.39 1.88
C CYS A 240 -0.74 12.83 0.63
N THR A 241 -1.41 11.88 -0.02
CA THR A 241 -2.40 12.19 -1.06
C THR A 241 -3.56 11.23 -0.93
N VAL A 242 -4.76 11.81 -0.92
CA VAL A 242 -6.05 11.11 -1.00
C VAL A 242 -6.53 11.22 -2.43
N MET A 243 -6.99 10.12 -2.99
CA MET A 243 -7.60 10.04 -4.29
C MET A 243 -9.00 9.44 -4.15
N VAL A 244 -9.97 10.06 -4.81
CA VAL A 244 -11.37 9.64 -4.81
C VAL A 244 -11.78 9.45 -6.27
N ALA A 245 -12.23 8.25 -6.61
CA ALA A 245 -12.88 7.96 -7.88
C ALA A 245 -14.37 7.68 -7.64
N ARG A 246 -15.22 8.21 -8.51
CA ARG A 246 -16.66 7.94 -8.54
C ARG A 246 -17.09 7.42 -9.90
N TYR A 247 -18.04 6.51 -9.91
CA TYR A 247 -18.52 5.83 -11.12
C TYR A 247 -20.05 5.91 -11.18
N SER A 248 -20.60 6.25 -12.34
CA SER A 248 -22.04 6.34 -12.55
C SER A 248 -22.48 5.69 -13.86
N PRO A 249 -23.62 4.98 -13.91
CA PRO A 249 -24.49 4.63 -12.77
C PRO A 249 -23.80 3.74 -11.72
N GLU A 250 -24.33 3.71 -10.48
CA GLU A 250 -23.79 2.91 -9.39
C GLU A 250 -23.95 1.42 -9.70
N GLY A 251 -22.82 0.73 -9.82
CA GLY A 251 -22.80 -0.67 -10.18
C GLY A 251 -22.94 -1.64 -9.02
N SER A 252 -22.07 -1.49 -8.02
CA SER A 252 -21.78 -2.50 -7.00
C SER A 252 -22.90 -2.76 -5.98
N ARG A 253 -24.11 -2.25 -6.20
CA ARG A 253 -25.30 -2.46 -5.35
C ARG A 253 -26.51 -3.00 -6.09
N GLY A 254 -26.46 -3.14 -7.41
CA GLY A 254 -27.45 -3.94 -8.12
C GLY A 254 -27.25 -5.39 -7.70
N GLY A 255 -28.27 -6.03 -7.09
CA GLY A 255 -28.19 -7.36 -6.48
C GLY A 255 -27.51 -8.43 -7.35
N SER A 256 -27.18 -9.59 -6.77
CA SER A 256 -26.40 -10.69 -7.38
C SER A 256 -26.70 -10.95 -8.86
N ASN A 257 -27.97 -10.88 -9.27
CA ASN A 257 -28.43 -11.07 -10.65
C ASN A 257 -27.82 -10.06 -11.66
N LYS A 258 -27.33 -8.90 -11.23
CA LYS A 258 -26.64 -7.91 -12.08
C LYS A 258 -25.12 -8.07 -12.05
N TYR A 259 -24.56 -8.85 -11.11
CA TYR A 259 -23.11 -8.92 -10.94
C TYR A 259 -22.43 -9.62 -12.12
N SER A 260 -22.89 -10.81 -12.47
CA SER A 260 -22.32 -11.61 -13.57
C SER A 260 -22.41 -10.90 -14.93
N ASP A 261 -23.43 -10.06 -15.13
CA ASP A 261 -23.58 -9.25 -16.35
C ASP A 261 -22.57 -8.10 -16.45
N ASN A 262 -22.03 -7.68 -15.30
CA ASN A 262 -21.21 -6.48 -15.19
C ASN A 262 -19.75 -6.72 -14.88
N VAL A 263 -19.42 -7.87 -14.28
CA VAL A 263 -18.07 -8.23 -13.84
C VAL A 263 -17.60 -9.43 -14.65
N ASN A 264 -16.87 -9.14 -15.73
CA ASN A 264 -16.32 -10.17 -16.61
C ASN A 264 -14.85 -10.43 -16.27
N GLN A 265 -14.43 -11.69 -16.23
CA GLN A 265 -13.02 -12.05 -16.04
C GLN A 265 -12.15 -11.57 -17.20
N GLY A 266 -12.66 -11.59 -18.42
CA GLY A 266 -11.92 -11.21 -19.61
C GLY A 266 -10.62 -12.02 -19.77
N HIS A 267 -9.50 -11.32 -19.99
CA HIS A 267 -8.17 -11.91 -20.16
C HIS A 267 -7.35 -11.92 -18.87
N TYR A 268 -8.00 -11.69 -17.73
CA TYR A 268 -7.32 -11.71 -16.45
C TYR A 268 -6.89 -13.13 -16.04
N VAL A 269 -5.60 -13.26 -15.72
CA VAL A 269 -5.00 -14.48 -15.18
C VAL A 269 -4.54 -14.22 -13.75
N PRO A 270 -4.94 -15.03 -12.75
CA PRO A 270 -4.71 -14.77 -11.33
C PRO A 270 -3.28 -15.06 -10.84
N THR A 271 -2.27 -15.06 -11.73
CA THR A 271 -0.87 -15.40 -11.39
C THR A 271 -0.32 -14.53 -10.26
N SER A 272 -0.76 -13.27 -10.14
CA SER A 272 -0.34 -12.37 -9.07
C SER A 272 -1.10 -12.54 -7.74
N CYS A 273 -2.17 -13.34 -7.69
CA CYS A 273 -3.05 -13.45 -6.52
C CYS A 273 -2.85 -14.70 -5.67
N GLN A 274 -1.93 -15.58 -6.05
CA GLN A 274 -1.58 -16.77 -5.25
C GLN A 274 -1.16 -16.41 -3.81
N TYR A 275 -0.71 -15.17 -3.56
CA TYR A 275 -0.30 -14.69 -2.24
C TYR A 275 -1.34 -13.82 -1.51
N THR A 276 -2.49 -13.51 -2.09
CA THR A 276 -3.49 -12.57 -1.52
C THR A 276 -4.77 -13.25 -1.05
N ASN A 277 -4.93 -14.55 -1.32
CA ASN A 277 -6.20 -15.25 -1.13
C ASN A 277 -6.35 -15.95 0.23
N SER A 278 -5.38 -15.82 1.14
CA SER A 278 -5.59 -16.24 2.53
C SER A 278 -6.48 -15.22 3.24
N ASN A 279 -7.69 -15.64 3.61
CA ASN A 279 -8.63 -14.85 4.40
C ASN A 279 -8.04 -14.33 5.73
N ASP A 280 -6.95 -14.95 6.20
CA ASP A 280 -6.24 -14.62 7.44
C ASP A 280 -5.14 -13.54 7.28
N LYS A 281 -5.00 -12.91 6.10
CA LYS A 281 -4.02 -11.83 5.95
C LYS A 281 -4.41 -10.59 6.78
N PRO A 282 -3.47 -10.02 7.56
CA PRO A 282 -3.72 -8.91 8.49
C PRO A 282 -3.93 -7.55 7.82
N ASP A 283 -4.08 -7.50 6.49
CA ASP A 283 -4.17 -6.25 5.72
C ASP A 283 -5.57 -5.62 5.78
N PHE A 284 -6.58 -6.33 6.29
CA PHE A 284 -7.93 -5.80 6.45
C PHE A 284 -8.11 -5.05 7.76
N ILE A 285 -8.55 -3.80 7.65
CA ILE A 285 -8.86 -2.92 8.78
C ILE A 285 -10.36 -3.03 9.05
N GLN A 286 -10.72 -3.65 10.18
CA GLN A 286 -12.11 -3.74 10.63
C GLN A 286 -12.47 -2.56 11.55
N PRO A 287 -13.62 -1.90 11.34
CA PRO A 287 -14.02 -0.73 12.11
C PRO A 287 -14.43 -1.04 13.55
N SER A 288 -14.99 -2.23 13.83
CA SER A 288 -15.40 -2.67 15.17
C SER A 288 -14.25 -2.76 16.18
N LEU A 289 -13.00 -2.81 15.70
CA LEU A 289 -11.78 -2.91 16.51
C LEU A 289 -10.90 -1.64 16.43
N LYS A 290 -11.47 -0.44 16.25
CA LYS A 290 -10.77 0.87 16.32
C LYS A 290 -9.53 1.01 15.42
N CYS A 291 -9.54 0.47 14.20
CA CYS A 291 -8.36 0.51 13.31
C CYS A 291 -7.09 -0.05 13.99
N SER A 292 -7.21 -0.99 14.93
CA SER A 292 -6.11 -1.35 15.85
C SER A 292 -5.19 -2.46 15.34
N LYS A 293 -5.53 -3.12 14.22
CA LYS A 293 -4.75 -4.28 13.74
C LYS A 293 -3.45 -3.82 13.09
N THR A 294 -2.32 -4.30 13.59
CA THR A 294 -1.02 -4.02 12.99
C THR A 294 -0.82 -4.86 11.73
N SER A 295 -0.99 -4.26 10.55
CA SER A 295 -0.48 -4.90 9.34
C SER A 295 1.05 -4.85 9.36
N LYS A 296 1.67 -6.00 9.12
CA LYS A 296 3.12 -6.09 8.93
C LYS A 296 3.55 -5.46 7.61
N ASP A 297 2.62 -5.33 6.68
CA ASP A 297 2.84 -4.81 5.35
C ASP A 297 2.39 -3.33 5.27
N PHE A 298 3.00 -2.57 4.36
CA PHE A 298 2.71 -1.13 4.21
C PHE A 298 1.36 -0.83 3.56
N HIS A 299 0.43 -1.79 3.54
CA HIS A 299 -0.85 -1.71 2.84
C HIS A 299 -1.98 -2.27 3.68
N GLY A 300 -3.15 -1.63 3.58
CA GLY A 300 -4.37 -2.22 4.07
C GLY A 300 -5.61 -1.78 3.30
N GLN A 301 -6.74 -2.38 3.66
CA GLN A 301 -8.04 -2.11 3.07
C GLN A 301 -9.09 -1.99 4.18
N MET A 302 -9.89 -0.92 4.15
CA MET A 302 -11.08 -0.83 4.99
C MET A 302 -12.24 -1.38 4.17
N VAL A 303 -12.94 -2.38 4.72
CA VAL A 303 -13.88 -3.21 3.94
C VAL A 303 -15.32 -2.76 4.14
N GLU A 304 -15.70 -2.40 5.37
CA GLU A 304 -17.09 -2.05 5.69
C GLU A 304 -17.38 -0.60 5.26
N GLU A 305 -18.58 -0.35 4.73
CA GLU A 305 -18.92 0.94 4.11
C GLU A 305 -19.00 2.10 5.11
N ASP A 306 -19.28 1.82 6.37
CA ASP A 306 -19.30 2.74 7.51
C ASP A 306 -17.94 2.83 8.24
N SER A 307 -16.92 2.14 7.72
CA SER A 307 -15.58 2.21 8.31
C SER A 307 -15.02 3.63 8.25
N SER A 308 -14.51 4.10 9.39
CA SER A 308 -13.84 5.38 9.52
C SER A 308 -12.56 5.23 10.33
N CYS A 309 -11.43 5.68 9.78
CA CYS A 309 -10.16 5.76 10.49
C CYS A 309 -9.57 7.16 10.35
N THR A 310 -9.03 7.72 11.42
CA THR A 310 -8.20 8.92 11.35
C THR A 310 -6.84 8.60 10.73
N ILE A 311 -6.22 9.60 10.10
CA ILE A 311 -4.85 9.47 9.59
C ILE A 311 -3.88 9.07 10.70
N SER A 312 -4.08 9.59 11.92
CA SER A 312 -3.26 9.26 13.08
C SER A 312 -3.39 7.79 13.48
N GLU A 313 -4.61 7.26 13.50
CA GLU A 313 -4.86 5.84 13.74
C GLU A 313 -4.16 5.00 12.66
N LEU A 314 -4.30 5.34 11.38
CA LEU A 314 -3.61 4.62 10.30
C LEU A 314 -2.08 4.61 10.49
N PHE A 315 -1.47 5.72 10.89
CA PHE A 315 -0.03 5.74 11.22
C PHE A 315 0.31 4.76 12.35
N ALA A 316 -0.54 4.65 13.38
CA ALA A 316 -0.37 3.70 14.47
C ALA A 316 -0.56 2.26 13.99
N THR A 317 -1.62 1.97 13.22
CA THR A 317 -1.94 0.69 12.59
C THR A 317 -0.75 0.14 11.81
N PHE A 318 -0.15 0.94 10.93
CA PHE A 318 0.99 0.48 10.11
C PHE A 318 2.36 0.61 10.81
N GLY A 319 2.40 1.21 12.00
CA GLY A 319 3.63 1.55 12.71
C GLY A 319 4.54 2.50 11.92
N ALA A 320 3.97 3.32 11.04
CA ALA A 320 4.71 4.20 10.14
C ALA A 320 5.37 5.34 10.94
N SER A 321 6.69 5.24 11.10
CA SER A 321 7.49 6.17 11.89
C SER A 321 8.85 6.36 11.25
N LYS A 322 9.26 7.62 11.09
CA LYS A 322 10.62 7.98 10.64
C LYS A 322 11.69 7.29 11.50
N ARG A 323 11.47 7.23 12.82
CA ARG A 323 12.39 6.58 13.77
C ARG A 323 12.48 5.07 13.61
N LYS A 324 11.40 4.41 13.15
CA LYS A 324 11.35 2.96 12.95
C LYS A 324 11.64 2.55 11.49
N GLY A 325 12.09 3.47 10.64
CA GLY A 325 12.39 3.20 9.22
C GLY A 325 11.16 2.89 8.35
N LYS A 326 9.93 2.96 8.88
CA LYS A 326 8.70 2.74 8.11
C LYS A 326 8.26 4.05 7.45
N LEU A 327 8.66 4.25 6.21
CA LEU A 327 8.60 5.54 5.52
C LEU A 327 7.33 5.78 4.69
N ALA A 328 6.42 4.81 4.61
CA ALA A 328 5.17 4.95 3.86
C ALA A 328 4.06 4.03 4.36
N PHE A 329 2.81 4.37 4.05
CA PHE A 329 1.68 3.43 4.10
C PHE A 329 0.68 3.76 3.00
N ARG A 330 -0.18 2.79 2.67
CA ARG A 330 -1.33 2.96 1.77
C ARG A 330 -2.58 2.29 2.32
N VAL A 331 -3.75 2.88 2.07
CA VAL A 331 -5.05 2.30 2.39
C VAL A 331 -6.02 2.48 1.22
N VAL A 332 -6.85 1.47 0.96
CA VAL A 332 -7.95 1.53 -0.02
C VAL A 332 -9.30 1.25 0.64
N LEU A 333 -10.37 1.85 0.06
CA LEU A 333 -11.77 1.70 0.47
C LEU A 333 -12.66 1.50 -0.76
#